data_AF-A0A8T7K1J1-F1
#
_entry.id   AF-A0A8T7K1J1-F1
#
_cell.length_a   1.000
_cell.length_b   1.000
_cell.length_c   1.000
_cell.angle_alpha   90.00
_cell.angle_beta   90.00
_cell.angle_gamma   90.00
#
_symmetry.space_group_name_H-M   'P 1'
#
loop_
_entity.id
_entity.type
_entity.pdbx_description
1 polymer ?
#
loop_
_entity_poly.entity_id
_entity_poly.type
_entity_poly.pdbx_seq_one_letter_code
_entity_poly.pdbx_strand_id
1 'polypeptide(L)'
;MNALRKTLIVIVLVGSALLLAHSAFAKSIYHVDKSIYRVEKSIYAAAHKSIYAPVVEQETTPEPPASEPAPLATEAPAVVTEVPVGVEPAPVATEAPVVVEPAPVVVVPTTLDVSGVRVYFVPSTVNPTVGAPFTLSLTVNNPALVGLNSLSLQCTLDRVLFMIDTPLPPPVQPVEGQIPVTPPPGAFGVYPVVSPFALDSTYGTVTMTVASNWGYAATNSGIIHDVLLLATAEGTFTLNCTATVIDANGQSQVVAFFPLSMSVLPQPVVTEATPVVTEATLVVTEAAPVVTEAAPVVTEAAPVVEAPQVGTITGVVLLPAGRHNETTITLSSEAGIVATVNANADGSFTLANIAAGIYTITADARGHLPAQATIGLMPDQTLVMNTVTLAAGDLNNDNIAVDMNDAALLDSTYDMNAASLPPELDLNHDGSINLGDLRMLAANIGQYGPTLWQ
;
A
#
# COMPACT_ATOMS: atom_id res chain seq x y z
N MET A 1 74.60 -29.90 8.73
CA MET A 1 74.43 -28.89 7.66
C MET A 1 73.20 -29.11 6.78
N ASN A 2 72.99 -30.26 6.13
CA ASN A 2 71.89 -30.41 5.14
C ASN A 2 70.46 -30.21 5.67
N ALA A 3 70.15 -30.55 6.93
CA ALA A 3 68.81 -30.33 7.50
C ALA A 3 68.46 -28.83 7.62
N LEU A 4 69.34 -28.04 8.25
CA LEU A 4 69.15 -26.58 8.42
C LEU A 4 68.93 -25.86 7.08
N ARG A 5 69.66 -26.26 6.04
CA ARG A 5 69.56 -25.65 4.71
C ARG A 5 68.21 -25.92 4.04
N LYS A 6 67.60 -27.08 4.27
CA LYS A 6 66.24 -27.39 3.79
C LYS A 6 65.18 -26.60 4.55
N THR A 7 65.28 -26.52 5.88
CA THR A 7 64.34 -25.73 6.70
C THR A 7 64.35 -24.25 6.32
N LEU A 8 65.53 -23.66 6.09
CA LEU A 8 65.65 -22.26 5.71
C LEU A 8 65.00 -21.96 4.33
N ILE A 9 65.14 -22.87 3.36
CA ILE A 9 64.50 -22.74 2.03
C ILE A 9 62.97 -22.78 2.16
N VAL A 10 62.42 -23.68 2.99
CA VAL A 10 60.96 -23.75 3.22
C VAL A 10 60.45 -22.46 3.86
N ILE A 11 61.15 -21.91 4.86
CA ILE A 11 60.77 -20.64 5.50
C ILE A 11 60.78 -19.47 4.50
N VAL A 12 61.80 -19.38 3.64
CA VAL A 12 61.87 -18.33 2.61
C VAL A 12 60.76 -18.47 1.57
N LEU A 13 60.42 -19.69 1.14
CA LEU A 13 59.33 -19.93 0.19
C LEU A 13 57.95 -19.61 0.79
N VAL A 14 57.68 -20.04 2.03
CA VAL A 14 56.42 -19.74 2.73
C VAL A 14 56.30 -18.24 3.00
N GLY A 15 57.37 -17.57 3.43
CA GLY A 15 57.38 -16.11 3.62
C GLY A 15 57.14 -15.34 2.31
N SER A 16 57.73 -15.80 1.20
CA SER A 16 57.52 -15.19 -0.13
C SER A 16 56.08 -15.36 -0.62
N ALA A 17 55.49 -16.54 -0.43
CA ALA A 17 54.08 -16.79 -0.76
C ALA A 17 53.13 -15.93 0.08
N LEU A 18 53.41 -15.76 1.38
CA LEU A 18 52.60 -14.92 2.27
C LEU A 18 52.69 -13.43 1.90
N LEU A 19 53.87 -12.96 1.46
CA LEU A 19 54.07 -11.59 1.00
C LEU A 19 53.35 -11.32 -0.33
N LEU A 20 53.37 -12.28 -1.27
CA LEU A 20 52.60 -12.22 -2.51
C LEU A 20 51.08 -12.18 -2.23
N ALA A 21 50.59 -13.00 -1.31
CA ALA A 21 49.18 -13.00 -0.90
C ALA A 21 48.75 -11.64 -0.30
N HIS A 22 49.57 -11.03 0.57
CA HIS A 22 49.30 -9.68 1.09
C HIS A 22 49.30 -8.62 -0.03
N SER A 23 50.20 -8.73 -1.02
CA SER A 23 50.22 -7.79 -2.15
C SER A 23 48.97 -7.91 -3.04
N ALA A 24 48.46 -9.13 -3.24
CA ALA A 24 47.23 -9.37 -3.99
C ALA A 24 46.01 -8.84 -3.23
N PHE A 25 45.94 -9.05 -1.91
CA PHE A 25 44.87 -8.56 -1.06
C PHE A 25 44.83 -7.03 -1.01
N ALA A 26 45.99 -6.36 -0.83
CA ALA A 26 46.09 -4.90 -0.88
C ALA A 26 45.70 -4.32 -2.25
N LYS A 27 46.04 -5.01 -3.34
CA LYS A 27 45.65 -4.60 -4.70
C LYS A 27 44.15 -4.80 -4.96
N SER A 28 43.55 -5.83 -4.36
CA SER A 28 42.09 -6.04 -4.36
C SER A 28 41.36 -4.91 -3.64
N ILE A 29 41.78 -4.58 -2.41
CA ILE A 29 41.22 -3.46 -1.62
C ILE A 29 41.32 -2.14 -2.39
N TYR A 30 42.47 -1.85 -3.00
CA TYR A 30 42.65 -0.62 -3.81
C TYR A 30 41.76 -0.57 -5.06
N HIS A 31 41.39 -1.72 -5.64
CA HIS A 31 40.42 -1.77 -6.73
C HIS A 31 38.99 -1.56 -6.23
N VAL A 32 38.60 -2.18 -5.10
CA VAL A 32 37.28 -1.99 -4.46
C VAL A 32 37.05 -0.52 -4.09
N ASP A 33 38.02 0.13 -3.43
CA ASP A 33 37.95 1.54 -3.02
C ASP A 33 37.75 2.48 -4.24
N LYS A 34 38.41 2.17 -5.36
CA LYS A 34 38.28 2.91 -6.63
C LYS A 34 36.95 2.62 -7.37
N SER A 35 36.34 1.46 -7.15
CA SER A 35 34.99 1.14 -7.65
C SER A 35 33.93 1.90 -6.85
N ILE A 36 34.00 1.85 -5.51
CA ILE A 36 33.11 2.60 -4.61
C ILE A 36 33.11 4.10 -4.97
N TYR A 37 34.30 4.69 -5.11
CA TYR A 37 34.43 6.11 -5.48
C TYR A 37 33.87 6.46 -6.89
N ARG A 38 33.78 5.48 -7.81
CA ARG A 38 33.12 5.66 -9.11
C ARG A 38 31.61 5.57 -8.98
N VAL A 39 31.11 4.62 -8.19
CA VAL A 39 29.68 4.40 -7.95
C VAL A 39 29.09 5.63 -7.24
N GLU A 40 29.66 6.06 -6.12
CA GLU A 40 29.26 7.28 -5.39
C GLU A 40 29.22 8.51 -6.30
N LYS A 41 30.25 8.72 -7.12
CA LYS A 41 30.32 9.84 -8.06
C LYS A 41 29.27 9.77 -9.16
N SER A 42 28.87 8.57 -9.60
CA SER A 42 27.81 8.39 -10.59
C SER A 42 26.42 8.63 -9.98
N ILE A 43 26.19 8.17 -8.75
CA ILE A 43 24.94 8.39 -8.00
C ILE A 43 24.75 9.88 -7.71
N TYR A 44 25.80 10.57 -7.22
CA TYR A 44 25.76 12.03 -7.04
C TYR A 44 25.48 12.77 -8.34
N ALA A 45 26.08 12.36 -9.46
CA ALA A 45 25.84 13.00 -10.76
C ALA A 45 24.41 12.77 -11.29
N ALA A 46 23.82 11.60 -11.03
CA ALA A 46 22.43 11.30 -11.39
C ALA A 46 21.44 12.12 -10.53
N ALA A 47 21.61 12.11 -9.21
CA ALA A 47 20.77 12.87 -8.28
C ALA A 47 20.81 14.38 -8.57
N HIS A 48 21.99 14.95 -8.77
CA HIS A 48 22.13 16.39 -9.04
C HIS A 48 21.51 16.82 -10.37
N LYS A 49 21.48 15.93 -11.38
CA LYS A 49 20.85 16.21 -12.67
C LYS A 49 19.31 16.15 -12.62
N SER A 50 18.74 15.36 -11.71
CA SER A 50 17.29 15.26 -11.50
C SER A 50 16.72 16.50 -10.78
N ILE A 51 17.49 17.10 -9.88
CA ILE A 51 17.05 18.21 -9.02
C ILE A 51 17.12 19.58 -9.72
N TYR A 52 17.95 19.74 -10.76
CA TYR A 52 18.24 21.03 -11.40
C TYR A 52 17.91 21.09 -12.91
N ALA A 53 16.84 20.43 -13.34
CA ALA A 53 16.29 20.64 -14.69
C ALA A 53 15.56 22.00 -14.76
N PRO A 54 15.92 22.93 -15.68
CA PRO A 54 15.27 24.23 -15.75
C PRO A 54 13.83 24.10 -16.27
N VAL A 55 12.89 24.73 -15.57
CA VAL A 55 11.49 24.86 -15.98
C VAL A 55 11.43 25.74 -17.24
N VAL A 56 10.80 25.24 -18.30
CA VAL A 56 10.51 26.01 -19.50
C VAL A 56 9.20 26.77 -19.28
N GLU A 57 9.27 28.09 -19.12
CA GLU A 57 8.09 28.94 -18.99
C GLU A 57 7.27 28.96 -20.31
N GLN A 58 5.95 28.86 -20.21
CA GLN A 58 5.05 29.04 -21.35
C GLN A 58 4.81 30.53 -21.60
N GLU A 59 5.07 30.99 -22.82
CA GLU A 59 4.64 32.32 -23.28
C GLU A 59 3.11 32.45 -23.21
N THR A 60 2.63 33.59 -22.70
CA THR A 60 1.23 33.99 -22.77
C THR A 60 1.08 35.21 -23.68
N THR A 61 0.03 35.21 -24.50
CA THR A 61 -0.20 36.21 -25.56
C THR A 61 -0.81 37.51 -24.99
N PRO A 62 -0.32 38.71 -25.37
CA PRO A 62 -0.86 39.97 -24.86
C PRO A 62 -2.03 40.53 -25.69
N GLU A 63 -2.99 41.15 -25.00
CA GLU A 63 -4.13 41.93 -25.54
C GLU A 63 -3.74 43.41 -25.77
N PRO A 64 -4.31 44.15 -26.75
CA PRO A 64 -3.83 45.48 -27.13
C PRO A 64 -4.27 46.63 -26.19
N PRO A 65 -3.54 47.76 -26.16
CA PRO A 65 -3.67 48.79 -25.11
C PRO A 65 -4.70 49.89 -25.41
N ALA A 66 -5.20 50.51 -24.35
CA ALA A 66 -6.00 51.74 -24.41
C ALA A 66 -5.28 52.95 -23.77
N SER A 67 -4.99 53.94 -24.62
CA SER A 67 -4.79 55.38 -24.37
C SER A 67 -4.13 55.90 -23.07
N GLU A 68 -2.99 56.54 -23.29
CA GLU A 68 -2.34 57.65 -22.55
C GLU A 68 -3.31 58.75 -22.02
N PRO A 69 -2.89 59.58 -21.02
CA PRO A 69 -1.98 60.70 -21.32
C PRO A 69 -0.86 60.98 -20.28
N ALA A 70 0.25 61.53 -20.78
CA ALA A 70 1.42 62.01 -20.03
C ALA A 70 1.31 63.51 -19.62
N PRO A 71 2.39 64.27 -19.32
CA PRO A 71 3.65 63.97 -18.60
C PRO A 71 3.93 65.01 -17.47
N LEU A 72 5.06 64.89 -16.76
CA LEU A 72 5.88 66.08 -16.43
C LEU A 72 7.39 65.74 -16.33
N ALA A 73 8.24 66.73 -16.64
CA ALA A 73 9.70 66.62 -16.78
C ALA A 73 10.42 66.58 -15.40
N THR A 74 11.76 66.50 -15.24
CA THR A 74 12.80 67.32 -15.92
C THR A 74 14.23 66.80 -15.63
N GLU A 75 15.15 67.08 -16.57
CA GLU A 75 16.60 67.30 -16.43
C GLU A 75 17.58 66.20 -15.92
N ALA A 76 18.49 65.82 -16.84
CA ALA A 76 19.90 65.55 -16.52
C ALA A 76 20.69 66.88 -16.62
N PRO A 77 21.87 67.06 -15.97
CA PRO A 77 23.13 66.44 -16.42
C PRO A 77 23.98 65.95 -15.21
N ALA A 78 25.27 65.59 -15.26
CA ALA A 78 26.32 65.68 -16.30
C ALA A 78 27.37 64.54 -16.15
N VAL A 79 28.38 64.51 -17.04
CA VAL A 79 29.61 63.72 -16.87
C VAL A 79 30.76 64.64 -16.47
N VAL A 80 31.56 64.25 -15.47
CA VAL A 80 32.92 64.78 -15.26
C VAL A 80 33.86 63.59 -15.01
N THR A 81 34.99 63.60 -15.71
CA THR A 81 36.04 62.57 -15.61
C THR A 81 37.29 63.23 -15.05
N GLU A 82 37.78 62.79 -13.90
CA GLU A 82 39.11 63.20 -13.41
C GLU A 82 40.00 61.99 -13.10
N VAL A 83 41.29 62.20 -13.31
CA VAL A 83 42.39 61.22 -13.25
C VAL A 83 43.14 61.43 -11.91
N PRO A 84 43.62 60.38 -11.23
CA PRO A 84 43.88 60.45 -9.79
C PRO A 84 45.15 61.23 -9.42
N VAL A 85 45.05 62.01 -8.36
CA VAL A 85 46.20 62.55 -7.61
C VAL A 85 46.50 61.62 -6.45
N GLY A 86 47.78 61.27 -6.27
CA GLY A 86 48.21 60.35 -5.23
C GLY A 86 47.95 60.89 -3.82
N VAL A 87 47.33 60.08 -2.97
CA VAL A 87 47.16 60.35 -1.53
C VAL A 87 47.95 59.33 -0.73
N GLU A 88 48.66 59.84 0.25
CA GLU A 88 49.49 59.13 1.24
C GLU A 88 48.70 58.07 2.01
N PRO A 89 49.28 56.90 2.35
CA PRO A 89 48.55 55.83 3.04
C PRO A 89 48.18 56.24 4.47
N ALA A 90 46.90 56.53 4.68
CA ALA A 90 46.31 56.69 6.01
C ALA A 90 46.48 55.39 6.84
N PRO A 91 46.61 55.48 8.17
CA PRO A 91 46.79 54.31 9.03
C PRO A 91 45.58 53.38 8.92
N VAL A 92 45.84 52.07 8.83
CA VAL A 92 44.83 51.02 8.75
C VAL A 92 43.94 51.08 10.00
N ALA A 93 42.70 51.57 9.82
CA ALA A 93 41.66 51.43 10.81
C ALA A 93 41.17 49.98 10.80
N THR A 94 41.34 49.28 11.92
CA THR A 94 40.80 47.93 12.10
C THR A 94 39.27 48.05 12.18
N GLU A 95 38.57 47.78 11.08
CA GLU A 95 37.10 47.71 11.11
C GLU A 95 36.65 46.63 12.10
N ALA A 96 35.71 46.98 12.97
CA ALA A 96 35.05 46.02 13.84
C ALA A 96 34.26 45.03 12.96
N PRO A 97 34.22 43.73 13.32
CA PRO A 97 33.54 42.73 12.50
C PRO A 97 32.06 43.10 12.35
N VAL A 98 31.61 43.23 11.10
CA VAL A 98 30.20 43.43 10.76
C VAL A 98 29.41 42.25 11.30
N VAL A 99 28.54 42.50 12.27
CA VAL A 99 27.61 41.51 12.79
C VAL A 99 26.53 41.31 11.73
N VAL A 100 26.75 40.32 10.86
CA VAL A 100 25.73 39.84 9.94
C VAL A 100 24.67 39.12 10.78
N GLU A 101 23.51 39.75 10.98
CA GLU A 101 22.35 39.03 11.53
C GLU A 101 22.03 37.85 10.59
N PRO A 102 21.88 36.62 11.13
CA PRO A 102 21.55 35.48 10.30
C PRO A 102 20.18 35.71 9.66
N ALA A 103 20.13 35.62 8.33
CA ALA A 103 18.87 35.69 7.60
C ALA A 103 17.86 34.69 8.20
N PRO A 104 16.58 35.05 8.35
CA PRO A 104 15.59 34.19 8.98
C PRO A 104 15.53 32.86 8.22
N VAL A 105 15.79 31.76 8.93
CA VAL A 105 15.72 30.41 8.37
C VAL A 105 14.27 30.16 7.97
N VAL A 106 14.01 30.20 6.66
CA VAL A 106 12.71 29.82 6.09
C VAL A 106 12.58 28.31 6.23
N VAL A 107 11.99 27.88 7.35
CA VAL A 107 11.62 26.48 7.57
C VAL A 107 10.51 26.16 6.57
N VAL A 108 10.87 25.50 5.48
CA VAL A 108 9.89 24.92 4.55
C VAL A 108 9.06 23.92 5.35
N PRO A 109 7.72 24.02 5.36
CA PRO A 109 6.90 23.07 6.10
C PRO A 109 7.14 21.67 5.54
N THR A 110 7.56 20.75 6.41
CA THR A 110 7.76 19.34 6.07
C THR A 110 6.43 18.71 5.73
N THR A 111 6.09 18.64 4.45
CA THR A 111 4.82 18.06 3.99
C THR A 111 4.66 16.65 4.55
N LEU A 112 3.46 16.36 5.06
CA LEU A 112 3.10 15.01 5.44
C LEU A 112 3.18 14.08 4.22
N ASP A 113 3.70 12.87 4.41
CA ASP A 113 3.73 11.83 3.38
C ASP A 113 2.82 10.66 3.79
N VAL A 114 1.58 10.71 3.31
CA VAL A 114 0.59 9.65 3.49
C VAL A 114 0.52 8.67 2.31
N SER A 115 1.51 8.68 1.40
CA SER A 115 1.48 7.87 0.17
C SER A 115 1.29 6.36 0.40
N GLY A 116 1.73 5.86 1.56
CA GLY A 116 1.51 4.47 2.01
C GLY A 116 0.22 4.22 2.82
N VAL A 117 -0.44 5.24 3.36
CA VAL A 117 -1.61 5.09 4.25
C VAL A 117 -2.86 4.75 3.44
N ARG A 118 -3.62 3.72 3.87
CA ARG A 118 -4.91 3.35 3.26
C ARG A 118 -6.00 3.22 4.31
N VAL A 119 -7.22 3.60 3.93
CA VAL A 119 -8.42 3.55 4.78
C VAL A 119 -9.56 2.88 4.00
N TYR A 120 -10.25 1.92 4.59
CA TYR A 120 -11.35 1.20 3.93
C TYR A 120 -12.27 0.52 4.94
N PHE A 121 -13.48 0.13 4.51
CA PHE A 121 -14.39 -0.70 5.29
C PHE A 121 -14.36 -2.15 4.81
N VAL A 122 -14.44 -3.08 5.75
CA VAL A 122 -14.58 -4.52 5.50
C VAL A 122 -15.93 -4.99 6.05
N PRO A 123 -16.85 -5.53 5.23
CA PRO A 123 -18.14 -6.02 5.73
C PRO A 123 -17.99 -7.41 6.36
N SER A 124 -18.72 -7.68 7.44
CA SER A 124 -18.76 -8.99 8.10
C SER A 124 -19.53 -10.07 7.32
N THR A 125 -20.27 -9.67 6.30
CA THR A 125 -20.94 -10.54 5.33
C THR A 125 -20.89 -9.91 3.95
N VAL A 126 -20.62 -10.72 2.94
CA VAL A 126 -20.44 -10.25 1.55
C VAL A 126 -21.77 -9.75 0.94
N ASN A 127 -22.89 -10.37 1.33
CA ASN A 127 -24.23 -10.07 0.84
C ASN A 127 -25.24 -10.11 2.01
N PRO A 128 -25.47 -9.02 2.75
CA PRO A 128 -26.47 -9.01 3.82
C PRO A 128 -27.88 -9.14 3.25
N THR A 129 -28.76 -9.84 3.97
CA THR A 129 -30.19 -9.92 3.63
C THR A 129 -30.97 -8.76 4.27
N VAL A 130 -32.04 -8.32 3.63
CA VAL A 130 -32.97 -7.35 4.21
C VAL A 130 -33.49 -7.85 5.56
N GLY A 131 -33.40 -7.00 6.57
CA GLY A 131 -33.78 -7.29 7.96
C GLY A 131 -32.69 -7.98 8.79
N ALA A 132 -31.54 -8.34 8.21
CA ALA A 132 -30.41 -8.90 8.96
C ALA A 132 -29.37 -7.82 9.32
N PRO A 133 -28.88 -7.76 10.57
CA PRO A 133 -27.78 -6.89 10.96
C PRO A 133 -26.43 -7.44 10.47
N PHE A 134 -25.51 -6.55 10.13
CA PHE A 134 -24.12 -6.85 9.77
C PHE A 134 -23.19 -5.73 10.24
N THR A 135 -21.87 -5.97 10.34
CA THR A 135 -20.91 -4.92 10.69
C THR A 135 -20.06 -4.49 9.49
N LEU A 136 -19.64 -3.22 9.49
CA LEU A 136 -18.53 -2.70 8.67
C LEU A 136 -17.35 -2.36 9.58
N SER A 137 -16.27 -3.12 9.48
CA SER A 137 -15.01 -2.87 10.18
C SER A 137 -14.20 -1.81 9.44
N LEU A 138 -14.05 -0.62 10.01
CA LEU A 138 -13.11 0.38 9.52
C LEU A 138 -11.69 -0.11 9.77
N THR A 139 -10.90 -0.23 8.72
CA THR A 139 -9.51 -0.69 8.76
C THR A 139 -8.56 0.39 8.23
N VAL A 140 -7.38 0.52 8.86
CA VAL A 140 -6.28 1.34 8.37
C VAL A 140 -5.03 0.49 8.19
N ASN A 141 -4.37 0.66 7.05
CA ASN A 141 -3.10 0.01 6.74
C ASN A 141 -1.96 1.03 6.66
N ASN A 142 -0.79 0.60 7.13
CA ASN A 142 0.48 1.31 7.12
C ASN A 142 0.47 2.75 7.71
N PRO A 143 -0.07 2.97 8.93
CA PRO A 143 0.04 4.28 9.59
C PRO A 143 1.43 4.53 10.21
N ALA A 144 2.28 3.49 10.29
CA ALA A 144 3.60 3.49 10.93
C ALA A 144 4.54 4.60 10.44
N LEU A 145 4.52 4.89 9.14
CA LEU A 145 5.39 5.89 8.50
C LEU A 145 5.09 7.33 8.94
N VAL A 146 3.89 7.57 9.48
CA VAL A 146 3.30 8.91 9.63
C VAL A 146 2.94 9.22 11.08
N GLY A 147 2.44 8.23 11.81
CA GLY A 147 1.92 8.41 13.16
C GLY A 147 0.62 9.22 13.16
N LEU A 148 -0.53 8.56 12.98
CA LEU A 148 -1.82 9.26 12.85
C LEU A 148 -2.46 9.56 14.21
N ASN A 149 -2.64 10.82 14.55
CA ASN A 149 -3.40 11.25 15.73
C ASN A 149 -4.91 11.24 15.50
N SER A 150 -5.36 11.48 14.26
CA SER A 150 -6.78 11.49 13.91
C SER A 150 -7.02 10.99 12.48
N LEU A 151 -8.22 10.43 12.27
CA LEU A 151 -8.78 10.07 10.97
C LEU A 151 -10.24 10.59 10.94
N SER A 152 -10.54 11.44 9.98
CA SER A 152 -11.90 11.87 9.66
C SER A 152 -12.35 11.30 8.32
N LEU A 153 -13.58 10.81 8.28
CA LEU A 153 -14.26 10.28 7.12
C LEU A 153 -15.47 11.14 6.81
N GLN A 154 -15.61 11.53 5.55
CA GLN A 154 -16.84 12.06 4.99
C GLN A 154 -17.25 11.18 3.82
N CYS A 155 -18.38 10.50 3.96
CA CYS A 155 -18.88 9.49 3.03
C CYS A 155 -20.16 9.95 2.34
N THR A 156 -20.36 9.54 1.09
CA THR A 156 -21.63 9.62 0.35
C THR A 156 -22.19 8.22 0.13
N LEU A 157 -23.48 8.05 0.35
CA LEU A 157 -24.19 6.78 0.27
C LEU A 157 -25.26 6.84 -0.82
N ASP A 158 -25.31 5.86 -1.71
CA ASP A 158 -26.35 5.80 -2.75
C ASP A 158 -27.66 5.21 -2.21
N ARG A 159 -28.45 6.07 -1.52
CA ARG A 159 -29.89 5.99 -1.14
C ARG A 159 -30.51 4.67 -0.63
N VAL A 160 -29.71 3.65 -0.46
CA VAL A 160 -30.08 2.30 -0.05
C VAL A 160 -29.59 2.16 1.38
N LEU A 161 -30.57 2.32 2.30
CA LEU A 161 -30.63 1.84 3.69
C LEU A 161 -29.91 2.71 4.74
N PHE A 162 -30.51 2.81 5.92
CA PHE A 162 -30.02 2.24 7.20
C PHE A 162 -30.86 2.78 8.36
N MET A 163 -31.12 1.93 9.35
CA MET A 163 -31.13 2.40 10.74
C MET A 163 -29.79 1.98 11.35
N ILE A 164 -29.09 2.95 11.95
CA ILE A 164 -27.97 2.65 12.84
C ILE A 164 -28.61 2.24 14.17
N ASP A 165 -28.40 1.00 14.61
CA ASP A 165 -28.81 0.67 15.96
C ASP A 165 -27.95 1.47 16.95
N THR A 166 -28.61 2.00 17.97
CA THR A 166 -28.00 2.86 18.99
C THR A 166 -26.79 2.19 19.64
N PRO A 167 -25.79 2.97 20.12
CA PRO A 167 -24.44 2.48 20.32
C PRO A 167 -24.39 1.24 21.21
N LEU A 168 -23.45 0.34 20.88
CA LEU A 168 -22.98 -0.73 21.76
C LEU A 168 -22.90 -0.21 23.20
N PRO A 169 -23.37 -0.98 24.20
CA PRO A 169 -23.27 -0.56 25.58
C PRO A 169 -21.82 -0.18 25.89
N PRO A 170 -21.59 0.91 26.66
CA PRO A 170 -20.23 1.39 26.93
C PRO A 170 -19.39 0.22 27.47
N PRO A 171 -18.09 0.14 27.11
CA PRO A 171 -17.23 -0.95 27.54
C PRO A 171 -17.37 -1.13 29.04
N VAL A 172 -17.74 -2.34 29.46
CA VAL A 172 -18.09 -2.66 30.85
C VAL A 172 -16.96 -2.14 31.72
N GLN A 173 -17.25 -1.13 32.53
CA GLN A 173 -16.25 -0.53 33.42
C GLN A 173 -15.67 -1.66 34.27
N PRO A 174 -14.33 -1.82 34.31
CA PRO A 174 -13.72 -2.95 34.97
C PRO A 174 -14.16 -2.98 36.44
N VAL A 175 -14.71 -4.12 36.88
CA VAL A 175 -15.05 -4.34 38.28
C VAL A 175 -13.77 -4.21 39.08
N GLU A 176 -13.78 -3.33 40.08
CA GLU A 176 -12.58 -2.92 40.81
C GLU A 176 -11.86 -4.13 41.42
N GLY A 177 -10.64 -4.40 40.94
CA GLY A 177 -9.81 -5.55 41.34
C GLY A 177 -9.57 -6.61 40.25
N GLN A 178 -10.26 -6.55 39.10
CA GLN A 178 -9.97 -7.46 37.98
C GLN A 178 -8.94 -6.83 37.02
N ILE A 179 -7.84 -7.54 36.73
CA ILE A 179 -6.87 -7.08 35.73
C ILE A 179 -7.60 -7.00 34.39
N PRO A 180 -7.67 -5.83 33.73
CA PRO A 180 -8.28 -5.76 32.41
C PRO A 180 -7.47 -6.64 31.47
N VAL A 181 -8.14 -7.59 30.81
CA VAL A 181 -7.63 -8.17 29.57
C VAL A 181 -7.47 -7.00 28.62
N THR A 182 -6.24 -6.55 28.42
CA THR A 182 -5.93 -5.49 27.47
C THR A 182 -6.42 -5.96 26.11
N PRO A 183 -7.40 -5.28 25.48
CA PRO A 183 -7.72 -5.59 24.09
C PRO A 183 -6.43 -5.43 23.27
N PRO A 184 -6.20 -6.25 22.22
CA PRO A 184 -5.10 -6.03 21.30
C PRO A 184 -5.09 -4.55 20.89
N PRO A 185 -3.94 -3.85 20.94
CA PRO A 185 -3.91 -2.43 20.62
C PRO A 185 -4.37 -2.23 19.18
N GLY A 186 -5.57 -1.66 19.02
CA GLY A 186 -6.09 -1.27 17.72
C GLY A 186 -5.19 -0.20 17.10
N ALA A 187 -5.39 0.11 15.81
CA ALA A 187 -4.48 0.98 15.07
C ALA A 187 -4.21 2.32 15.80
N PHE A 188 -5.25 2.94 16.39
CA PHE A 188 -5.20 4.20 17.15
C PHE A 188 -4.99 4.03 18.68
N GLY A 189 -4.38 2.92 19.10
CA GLY A 189 -4.04 2.65 20.50
C GLY A 189 -5.20 2.13 21.35
N VAL A 190 -5.09 2.34 22.66
CA VAL A 190 -6.03 1.78 23.65
C VAL A 190 -7.15 2.79 23.94
N TYR A 191 -8.39 2.45 23.56
CA TYR A 191 -9.60 3.28 23.64
C TYR A 191 -9.53 4.60 22.83
N PRO A 192 -9.51 4.56 21.49
CA PRO A 192 -9.66 5.76 20.67
C PRO A 192 -11.01 6.45 20.91
N VAL A 193 -11.05 7.77 20.77
CA VAL A 193 -12.29 8.55 20.79
C VAL A 193 -12.91 8.49 19.41
N VAL A 194 -14.06 7.82 19.28
CA VAL A 194 -14.81 7.67 18.02
C VAL A 194 -16.07 8.52 18.12
N SER A 195 -16.26 9.47 17.19
CA SER A 195 -17.55 10.16 17.02
C SER A 195 -18.59 9.15 16.51
N PRO A 196 -19.88 9.32 16.84
CA PRO A 196 -20.91 8.52 16.21
C PRO A 196 -20.84 8.63 14.69
N PHE A 197 -21.18 7.54 14.00
CA PHE A 197 -21.34 7.45 12.54
C PHE A 197 -22.57 8.29 12.14
N ALA A 198 -22.40 9.60 11.99
CA ALA A 198 -23.51 10.54 11.91
C ALA A 198 -24.06 10.63 10.48
N LEU A 199 -25.25 10.06 10.25
CA LEU A 199 -25.98 10.12 8.98
C LEU A 199 -26.79 11.41 8.85
N ASP A 200 -26.49 12.22 7.83
CA ASP A 200 -27.37 13.26 7.34
C ASP A 200 -28.24 12.70 6.19
N SER A 201 -29.49 12.37 6.52
CA SER A 201 -30.47 11.84 5.57
C SER A 201 -30.91 12.86 4.51
N THR A 202 -30.63 14.16 4.70
CA THR A 202 -30.94 15.22 3.74
C THR A 202 -30.02 15.15 2.52
N TYR A 203 -28.73 14.90 2.77
CA TYR A 203 -27.68 14.90 1.73
C TYR A 203 -27.17 13.50 1.38
N GLY A 204 -27.58 12.46 2.12
CA GLY A 204 -27.07 11.09 1.93
C GLY A 204 -25.60 10.96 2.33
N THR A 205 -25.16 11.77 3.29
CA THR A 205 -23.77 11.82 3.74
C THR A 205 -23.61 11.26 5.14
N VAL A 206 -22.52 10.56 5.40
CA VAL A 206 -22.10 10.19 6.77
C VAL A 206 -20.78 10.86 7.11
N THR A 207 -20.65 11.36 8.33
CA THR A 207 -19.37 11.77 8.90
C THR A 207 -18.99 10.90 10.09
N MET A 208 -17.72 10.49 10.16
CA MET A 208 -17.16 9.82 11.34
C MET A 208 -15.73 10.34 11.59
N THR A 209 -15.38 10.61 12.84
CA THR A 209 -14.02 11.02 13.23
C THR A 209 -13.51 10.13 14.35
N VAL A 210 -12.31 9.62 14.19
CA VAL A 210 -11.56 8.82 15.15
C VAL A 210 -10.35 9.63 15.57
N ALA A 211 -10.10 9.75 16.87
CA ALA A 211 -8.88 10.36 17.40
C ALA A 211 -8.21 9.44 18.43
N SER A 212 -6.89 9.43 18.45
CA SER A 212 -6.09 8.79 19.50
C SER A 212 -6.43 9.41 20.86
N ASN A 213 -6.66 8.57 21.88
CA ASN A 213 -6.73 9.05 23.25
C ASN A 213 -5.31 9.19 23.82
N TRP A 214 -5.11 10.19 24.68
CA TRP A 214 -3.82 10.50 25.33
C TRP A 214 -2.61 10.77 24.42
N GLY A 215 -2.83 11.08 23.14
CA GLY A 215 -1.78 11.51 22.21
C GLY A 215 -0.87 10.40 21.67
N TYR A 216 -1.29 9.14 21.79
CA TYR A 216 -0.59 8.02 21.16
C TYR A 216 -0.97 7.89 19.68
N ALA A 217 -0.10 8.41 18.82
CA ALA A 217 -0.23 8.28 17.38
C ALA A 217 -0.38 6.82 16.92
N ALA A 218 -1.26 6.59 15.94
CA ALA A 218 -1.46 5.29 15.32
C ALA A 218 -0.22 4.87 14.53
N THR A 219 0.36 3.72 14.88
CA THR A 219 1.58 3.19 14.24
C THR A 219 1.45 1.75 13.75
N ASN A 220 0.34 1.06 14.02
CA ASN A 220 0.09 -0.30 13.55
C ASN A 220 -1.11 -0.35 12.60
N SER A 221 -1.04 -1.20 11.58
CA SER A 221 -2.22 -1.53 10.75
C SER A 221 -3.26 -2.30 11.58
N GLY A 222 -4.55 -2.14 11.26
CA GLY A 222 -5.61 -2.95 11.86
C GLY A 222 -6.99 -2.30 11.86
N ILE A 223 -7.95 -3.00 12.45
CA ILE A 223 -9.32 -2.52 12.66
C ILE A 223 -9.31 -1.40 13.71
N ILE A 224 -10.12 -0.38 13.46
CA ILE A 224 -10.31 0.79 14.31
C ILE A 224 -11.65 0.74 15.03
N HIS A 225 -12.72 0.43 14.29
CA HIS A 225 -14.09 0.49 14.79
C HIS A 225 -15.01 -0.35 13.91
N ASP A 226 -15.96 -1.05 14.54
CA ASP A 226 -17.01 -1.79 13.85
C ASP A 226 -18.32 -0.99 13.88
N VAL A 227 -18.85 -0.66 12.71
CA VAL A 227 -20.14 0.01 12.56
C VAL A 227 -21.23 -1.05 12.34
N LEU A 228 -22.14 -1.22 13.30
CA LEU A 228 -23.29 -2.12 13.15
C LEU A 228 -24.38 -1.45 12.29
N LEU A 229 -24.82 -2.14 11.23
CA LEU A 229 -25.77 -1.67 10.24
C LEU A 229 -26.90 -2.69 10.02
N LEU A 230 -28.08 -2.20 9.63
CA LEU A 230 -29.25 -3.01 9.33
C LEU A 230 -29.80 -2.70 7.93
N ALA A 231 -29.82 -3.69 7.06
CA ALA A 231 -30.36 -3.55 5.71
C ALA A 231 -31.89 -3.46 5.71
N THR A 232 -32.49 -2.44 5.07
CA THR A 232 -33.96 -2.23 5.03
C THR A 232 -34.64 -2.43 3.65
N ALA A 233 -33.89 -2.74 2.58
CA ALA A 233 -34.37 -3.02 1.22
C ALA A 233 -33.25 -3.67 0.38
N GLU A 234 -33.59 -4.38 -0.70
CA GLU A 234 -32.63 -5.05 -1.59
C GLU A 234 -31.97 -4.07 -2.57
N GLY A 235 -30.84 -4.48 -3.17
CA GLY A 235 -30.14 -3.70 -4.21
C GLY A 235 -28.66 -3.48 -3.93
N THR A 236 -27.99 -2.71 -4.78
CA THR A 236 -26.56 -2.40 -4.62
C THR A 236 -26.36 -1.31 -3.59
N PHE A 237 -25.51 -1.56 -2.60
CA PHE A 237 -25.01 -0.58 -1.65
C PHE A 237 -23.63 -0.09 -2.10
N THR A 238 -23.46 1.22 -2.27
CA THR A 238 -22.16 1.83 -2.54
C THR A 238 -21.83 2.90 -1.50
N LEU A 239 -20.62 2.84 -0.96
CA LEU A 239 -20.07 3.76 0.03
C LEU A 239 -18.74 4.32 -0.49
N ASN A 240 -18.78 5.59 -0.92
CA ASN A 240 -17.60 6.34 -1.33
C ASN A 240 -17.26 7.34 -0.22
N CYS A 241 -16.01 7.41 0.23
CA CYS A 241 -15.60 8.38 1.24
C CYS A 241 -14.35 9.15 0.83
N THR A 242 -14.26 10.40 1.28
CA THR A 242 -12.99 11.12 1.43
C THR A 242 -12.47 10.88 2.83
N ALA A 243 -11.26 10.35 2.95
CA ALA A 243 -10.57 10.16 4.22
C ALA A 243 -9.50 11.23 4.40
N THR A 244 -9.47 11.85 5.58
CA THR A 244 -8.50 12.89 5.94
C THR A 244 -7.85 12.51 7.25
N VAL A 245 -6.53 12.39 7.27
CA VAL A 245 -5.77 12.10 8.50
C VAL A 245 -5.15 13.36 9.07
N ILE A 246 -4.78 13.29 10.35
CA ILE A 246 -3.98 14.31 11.04
C ILE A 246 -2.85 13.57 11.78
N ASP A 247 -1.62 14.05 11.64
CA ASP A 247 -0.42 13.42 12.21
C ASP A 247 -0.10 13.87 13.65
N ALA A 248 1.03 13.36 14.18
CA ALA A 248 1.62 13.77 15.45
C ALA A 248 1.84 15.31 15.57
N ASN A 249 2.10 15.99 14.46
CA ASN A 249 2.45 17.42 14.39
C ASN A 249 1.24 18.34 14.12
N GLY A 250 0.04 17.78 13.94
CA GLY A 250 -1.17 18.52 13.60
C GLY A 250 -1.33 18.87 12.11
N GLN A 251 -0.48 18.32 11.24
CA GLN A 251 -0.64 18.44 9.79
C GLN A 251 -1.74 17.51 9.30
N SER A 252 -2.55 18.00 8.35
CA SER A 252 -3.67 17.27 7.81
C SER A 252 -3.51 17.00 6.31
N GLN A 253 -3.88 15.79 5.88
CA GLN A 253 -3.80 15.39 4.48
C GLN A 253 -4.92 14.41 4.12
N VAL A 254 -5.43 14.50 2.89
CA VAL A 254 -6.36 13.53 2.32
C VAL A 254 -5.58 12.26 1.97
N VAL A 255 -6.11 11.11 2.34
CA VAL A 255 -5.53 9.78 2.07
C VAL A 255 -6.41 9.00 1.10
N ALA A 256 -5.81 8.04 0.40
CA ALA A 256 -6.57 7.15 -0.49
C ALA A 256 -7.55 6.29 0.33
N PHE A 257 -8.83 6.39 -0.03
CA PHE A 257 -9.92 5.60 0.51
C PHE A 257 -10.46 4.67 -0.58
N PHE A 258 -10.68 3.41 -0.26
CA PHE A 258 -11.25 2.46 -1.22
C PHE A 258 -12.77 2.44 -1.15
N PRO A 259 -13.48 2.66 -2.29
CA PRO A 259 -14.93 2.60 -2.31
C PRO A 259 -15.42 1.18 -2.05
N LEU A 260 -16.41 1.04 -1.18
CA LEU A 260 -17.07 -0.25 -0.91
C LEU A 260 -18.32 -0.36 -1.79
N SER A 261 -18.49 -1.49 -2.46
CA SER A 261 -19.72 -1.84 -3.19
C SER A 261 -20.13 -3.28 -2.87
N MET A 262 -21.38 -3.51 -2.49
CA MET A 262 -21.91 -4.84 -2.15
C MET A 262 -23.38 -5.00 -2.54
N SER A 263 -23.89 -6.23 -2.62
CA SER A 263 -25.28 -6.50 -2.98
C SER A 263 -26.10 -6.93 -1.76
N VAL A 264 -27.21 -6.23 -1.52
CA VAL A 264 -28.17 -6.57 -0.46
C VAL A 264 -29.25 -7.48 -1.03
N LEU A 265 -29.40 -8.66 -0.45
CA LEU A 265 -30.35 -9.69 -0.90
C LEU A 265 -31.74 -9.50 -0.29
N PRO A 266 -32.83 -9.89 -0.97
CA PRO A 266 -34.17 -9.87 -0.39
C PRO A 266 -34.25 -10.71 0.89
N GLN A 267 -35.19 -10.35 1.77
CA GLN A 267 -35.53 -11.19 2.93
C GLN A 267 -36.13 -12.51 2.42
N PRO A 268 -35.73 -13.69 2.96
CA PRO A 268 -36.29 -14.96 2.55
C PRO A 268 -37.80 -15.01 2.80
N VAL A 269 -38.59 -15.18 1.73
CA VAL A 269 -40.04 -15.30 1.82
C VAL A 269 -40.41 -16.66 2.40
N VAL A 270 -40.64 -16.70 3.71
CA VAL A 270 -41.21 -17.87 4.38
C VAL A 270 -42.64 -18.07 3.88
N THR A 271 -42.78 -18.91 2.85
CA THR A 271 -44.08 -19.32 2.33
C THR A 271 -44.65 -20.36 3.28
N GLU A 272 -45.30 -19.89 4.34
CA GLU A 272 -46.00 -20.77 5.28
C GLU A 272 -47.11 -21.51 4.51
N ALA A 273 -46.93 -22.83 4.34
CA ALA A 273 -47.87 -23.63 3.57
C ALA A 273 -49.20 -23.72 4.33
N THR A 274 -50.17 -22.91 3.92
CA THR A 274 -51.53 -22.97 4.48
C THR A 274 -52.06 -24.40 4.32
N PRO A 275 -52.38 -25.12 5.42
CA PRO A 275 -52.85 -26.49 5.32
C PRO A 275 -54.20 -26.50 4.58
N VAL A 276 -54.23 -27.15 3.42
CA VAL A 276 -55.45 -27.30 2.63
C VAL A 276 -56.35 -28.31 3.33
N VAL A 277 -57.16 -27.82 4.27
CA VAL A 277 -58.22 -28.59 4.94
C VAL A 277 -59.27 -28.94 3.89
N THR A 278 -59.10 -30.11 3.27
CA THR A 278 -60.06 -30.67 2.33
C THR A 278 -61.17 -31.30 3.15
N GLU A 279 -62.28 -30.56 3.37
CA GLU A 279 -63.46 -31.11 4.03
C GLU A 279 -64.07 -32.23 3.17
N ALA A 280 -63.81 -33.49 3.56
CA ALA A 280 -64.42 -34.64 2.95
C ALA A 280 -65.89 -34.74 3.37
N THR A 281 -66.81 -34.40 2.47
CA THR A 281 -68.26 -34.64 2.64
C THR A 281 -68.52 -36.14 2.80
N LEU A 282 -68.92 -36.55 4.01
CA LEU A 282 -69.18 -37.95 4.34
C LEU A 282 -70.47 -38.47 3.68
N VAL A 283 -70.32 -39.43 2.76
CA VAL A 283 -71.42 -40.27 2.27
C VAL A 283 -71.47 -41.54 3.13
N VAL A 284 -72.45 -41.62 4.03
CA VAL A 284 -72.61 -42.75 4.95
C VAL A 284 -73.01 -44.00 4.16
N THR A 285 -72.11 -44.98 4.08
CA THR A 285 -72.41 -46.33 3.61
C THR A 285 -71.96 -47.32 4.68
N GLU A 286 -72.88 -48.14 5.16
CA GLU A 286 -72.67 -49.04 6.29
C GLU A 286 -71.81 -50.25 5.88
N ALA A 287 -70.52 -50.21 6.23
CA ALA A 287 -69.58 -51.33 6.09
C ALA A 287 -68.65 -51.37 7.32
N ALA A 288 -68.24 -52.59 7.70
CA ALA A 288 -67.59 -52.86 8.99
C ALA A 288 -66.27 -52.06 9.20
N PRO A 289 -65.96 -51.67 10.46
CA PRO A 289 -64.81 -50.83 10.76
C PRO A 289 -63.50 -51.62 10.67
N VAL A 290 -62.83 -51.55 9.53
CA VAL A 290 -61.40 -51.86 9.42
C VAL A 290 -60.64 -50.58 9.73
N VAL A 291 -60.20 -50.42 10.97
CA VAL A 291 -59.35 -49.31 11.39
C VAL A 291 -57.95 -49.53 10.81
N THR A 292 -57.75 -49.09 9.57
CA THR A 292 -56.43 -48.93 8.98
C THR A 292 -55.95 -47.53 9.31
N GLU A 293 -55.19 -47.40 10.40
CA GLU A 293 -54.53 -46.17 10.79
C GLU A 293 -53.52 -45.79 9.70
N ALA A 294 -53.89 -44.82 8.87
CA ALA A 294 -53.03 -44.30 7.82
C ALA A 294 -51.89 -43.49 8.47
N ALA A 295 -50.76 -44.15 8.72
CA ALA A 295 -49.57 -43.50 9.24
C ALA A 295 -49.23 -42.27 8.38
N PRO A 296 -49.01 -41.08 8.98
CA PRO A 296 -48.68 -39.90 8.21
C PRO A 296 -47.33 -40.13 7.52
N VAL A 297 -47.34 -40.16 6.18
CA VAL A 297 -46.13 -40.25 5.37
C VAL A 297 -45.45 -38.88 5.41
N VAL A 298 -44.69 -38.63 6.48
CA VAL A 298 -43.76 -37.50 6.57
C VAL A 298 -42.71 -37.74 5.50
N THR A 299 -42.94 -37.14 4.33
CA THR A 299 -41.96 -37.11 3.25
C THR A 299 -40.95 -36.04 3.63
N GLU A 300 -39.97 -36.43 4.44
CA GLU A 300 -38.82 -35.59 4.79
C GLU A 300 -38.15 -35.15 3.49
N ALA A 301 -38.29 -33.87 3.15
CA ALA A 301 -37.69 -33.31 1.96
C ALA A 301 -36.17 -33.44 2.10
N ALA A 302 -35.54 -34.20 1.21
CA ALA A 302 -34.10 -34.41 1.23
C ALA A 302 -33.39 -33.04 1.27
N PRO A 303 -32.38 -32.86 2.14
CA PRO A 303 -31.72 -31.57 2.29
C PRO A 303 -31.17 -31.11 0.94
N VAL A 304 -31.62 -29.95 0.48
CA VAL A 304 -31.11 -29.32 -0.74
C VAL A 304 -29.66 -28.93 -0.46
N VAL A 305 -28.73 -29.71 -1.00
CA VAL A 305 -27.30 -29.38 -0.96
C VAL A 305 -27.09 -28.21 -1.89
N GLU A 306 -27.05 -27.01 -1.31
CA GLU A 306 -26.74 -25.78 -2.02
C GLU A 306 -25.36 -25.89 -2.68
N ALA A 307 -25.29 -25.57 -3.97
CA ALA A 307 -24.02 -25.64 -4.70
C ALA A 307 -23.03 -24.61 -4.11
N PRO A 308 -21.72 -24.95 -4.04
CA PRO A 308 -20.72 -24.03 -3.52
C PRO A 308 -20.73 -22.74 -4.35
N GLN A 309 -21.04 -21.64 -3.68
CA GLN A 309 -21.11 -20.31 -4.27
C GLN A 309 -19.69 -19.87 -4.64
N VAL A 310 -19.37 -19.87 -5.94
CA VAL A 310 -18.02 -19.61 -6.46
C VAL A 310 -18.01 -18.45 -7.44
N GLY A 311 -16.86 -17.76 -7.54
CA GLY A 311 -16.56 -16.74 -8.54
C GLY A 311 -15.25 -17.04 -9.27
N THR A 312 -14.80 -16.06 -10.05
CA THR A 312 -13.55 -16.07 -10.81
C THR A 312 -12.80 -14.75 -10.62
N ILE A 313 -11.48 -14.81 -10.44
CA ILE A 313 -10.61 -13.63 -10.41
C ILE A 313 -9.71 -13.66 -11.65
N THR A 314 -9.59 -12.53 -12.33
CA THR A 314 -8.75 -12.34 -13.52
C THR A 314 -7.92 -11.06 -13.39
N GLY A 315 -6.84 -10.94 -14.14
CA GLY A 315 -6.01 -9.74 -14.14
C GLY A 315 -4.79 -9.89 -15.04
N VAL A 316 -3.93 -8.88 -15.01
CA VAL A 316 -2.65 -8.86 -15.73
C VAL A 316 -1.54 -8.40 -14.77
N VAL A 317 -0.42 -9.12 -14.76
CA VAL A 317 0.81 -8.70 -14.08
C VAL A 317 1.93 -8.59 -15.08
N LEU A 318 2.62 -7.45 -15.07
CA LEU A 318 3.74 -7.16 -15.95
C LEU A 318 5.07 -7.18 -15.17
N LEU A 319 6.13 -7.59 -15.85
CA LEU A 319 7.52 -7.46 -15.45
C LEU A 319 8.18 -6.53 -16.48
N PRO A 320 9.05 -5.58 -16.10
CA PRO A 320 9.63 -4.62 -17.04
C PRO A 320 10.39 -5.25 -18.22
N ALA A 321 10.93 -6.46 -18.05
CA ALA A 321 11.64 -7.22 -19.10
C ALA A 321 10.77 -8.23 -19.88
N GLY A 322 9.45 -8.25 -19.69
CA GLY A 322 8.52 -9.03 -20.53
C GLY A 322 8.33 -10.52 -20.18
N ARG A 323 9.05 -11.07 -19.19
CA ARG A 323 8.96 -12.49 -18.79
C ARG A 323 7.81 -12.80 -17.82
N HIS A 324 6.60 -12.35 -18.16
CA HIS A 324 5.47 -12.35 -17.23
C HIS A 324 5.09 -13.74 -16.70
N ASN A 325 5.37 -14.82 -17.43
CA ASN A 325 5.12 -16.19 -17.00
C ASN A 325 6.01 -16.70 -15.85
N GLU A 326 6.99 -15.91 -15.42
CA GLU A 326 7.78 -16.16 -14.21
C GLU A 326 7.09 -15.62 -12.95
N THR A 327 6.03 -14.82 -13.09
CA THR A 327 5.20 -14.36 -11.98
C THR A 327 4.27 -15.45 -11.47
N THR A 328 4.32 -15.69 -10.16
CA THR A 328 3.42 -16.56 -9.40
C THR A 328 2.35 -15.72 -8.71
N ILE A 329 1.09 -16.06 -8.94
CA ILE A 329 -0.09 -15.43 -8.31
C ILE A 329 -0.61 -16.36 -7.22
N THR A 330 -0.54 -15.93 -5.97
CA THR A 330 -1.03 -16.69 -4.81
C THR A 330 -2.24 -15.99 -4.20
N LEU A 331 -3.31 -16.76 -3.98
CA LEU A 331 -4.51 -16.34 -3.28
C LEU A 331 -4.56 -17.04 -1.92
N SER A 332 -4.68 -16.27 -0.84
CA SER A 332 -4.79 -16.78 0.52
C SER A 332 -6.01 -16.23 1.27
N SER A 333 -6.53 -17.01 2.20
CA SER A 333 -7.50 -16.58 3.22
C SER A 333 -6.88 -16.76 4.61
N GLU A 334 -7.64 -16.47 5.67
CA GLU A 334 -7.23 -16.74 7.06
C GLU A 334 -6.90 -18.22 7.31
N ALA A 335 -7.47 -19.14 6.52
CA ALA A 335 -7.19 -20.58 6.60
C ALA A 335 -5.89 -21.01 5.89
N GLY A 336 -5.22 -20.11 5.17
CA GLY A 336 -3.99 -20.36 4.42
C GLY A 336 -4.14 -20.16 2.91
N ILE A 337 -3.26 -20.79 2.12
CA ILE A 337 -3.27 -20.69 0.65
C ILE A 337 -4.49 -21.44 0.09
N VAL A 338 -5.26 -20.74 -0.74
CA VAL A 338 -6.49 -21.22 -1.39
C VAL A 338 -6.20 -21.69 -2.81
N ALA A 339 -5.40 -20.91 -3.55
CA ALA A 339 -5.02 -21.22 -4.92
C ALA A 339 -3.70 -20.55 -5.30
N THR A 340 -2.96 -21.16 -6.22
CA THR A 340 -1.74 -20.61 -6.82
C THR A 340 -1.72 -20.92 -8.31
N VAL A 341 -1.43 -19.91 -9.14
CA VAL A 341 -1.26 -20.04 -10.59
C VAL A 341 -0.08 -19.21 -11.05
N ASN A 342 0.57 -19.60 -12.14
CA ASN A 342 1.50 -18.71 -12.82
C ASN A 342 0.73 -17.80 -13.78
N ALA A 343 1.23 -16.60 -14.03
CA ALA A 343 0.74 -15.79 -15.13
C ALA A 343 1.12 -16.42 -16.49
N ASN A 344 0.40 -16.04 -17.54
CA ASN A 344 0.69 -16.39 -18.92
C ASN A 344 1.84 -15.55 -19.48
N ALA A 345 2.30 -15.86 -20.70
CA ALA A 345 3.36 -15.12 -21.37
C ALA A 345 3.02 -13.65 -21.68
N ASP A 346 1.73 -13.29 -21.71
CA ASP A 346 1.22 -11.93 -21.83
C ASP A 346 0.91 -11.26 -20.48
N GLY A 347 1.23 -11.93 -19.36
CA GLY A 347 0.96 -11.49 -18.00
C GLY A 347 -0.46 -11.73 -17.51
N SER A 348 -1.37 -12.22 -18.35
CA SER A 348 -2.73 -12.54 -17.91
C SER A 348 -2.75 -13.72 -16.93
N PHE A 349 -3.69 -13.73 -15.98
CA PHE A 349 -3.95 -14.89 -15.13
C PHE A 349 -5.45 -15.09 -14.89
N THR A 350 -5.83 -16.28 -14.43
CA THR A 350 -7.21 -16.62 -14.07
C THR A 350 -7.25 -17.62 -12.92
N LEU A 351 -8.00 -17.28 -11.88
CA LEU A 351 -8.32 -18.10 -10.72
C LEU A 351 -9.82 -18.37 -10.73
N ALA A 352 -10.24 -19.52 -11.25
CA ALA A 352 -11.65 -19.89 -11.40
C ALA A 352 -12.12 -20.86 -10.30
N ASN A 353 -13.43 -20.89 -10.06
CA ASN A 353 -14.08 -21.72 -9.04
C ASN A 353 -13.60 -21.44 -7.60
N ILE A 354 -13.24 -20.19 -7.33
CA ILE A 354 -12.86 -19.72 -5.99
C ILE A 354 -14.15 -19.46 -5.21
N ALA A 355 -14.27 -19.96 -3.98
CA ALA A 355 -15.45 -19.69 -3.15
C ALA A 355 -15.66 -18.18 -2.93
N ALA A 356 -16.90 -17.75 -2.70
CA ALA A 356 -17.17 -16.39 -2.27
C ALA A 356 -16.53 -16.13 -0.89
N GLY A 357 -15.87 -14.99 -0.71
CA GLY A 357 -15.10 -14.70 0.50
C GLY A 357 -14.15 -13.52 0.36
N ILE A 358 -13.37 -13.28 1.41
CA ILE A 358 -12.31 -12.26 1.45
C ILE A 358 -10.96 -12.96 1.34
N TYR A 359 -10.09 -12.44 0.48
CA TYR A 359 -8.79 -13.01 0.18
C TYR A 359 -7.70 -11.95 0.10
N THR A 360 -6.47 -12.36 0.36
CA THR A 360 -5.27 -11.62 -0.03
C THR A 360 -4.74 -12.24 -1.31
N ILE A 361 -4.62 -11.44 -2.38
CA ILE A 361 -3.99 -11.83 -3.64
C ILE A 361 -2.61 -11.20 -3.71
N THR A 362 -1.60 -12.01 -4.02
CA THR A 362 -0.20 -11.59 -4.13
C THR A 362 0.38 -12.05 -5.46
N ALA A 363 0.97 -11.14 -6.22
CA ALA A 363 1.85 -11.45 -7.35
C ALA A 363 3.30 -11.37 -6.87
N ASP A 364 4.07 -12.42 -7.13
CA ASP A 364 5.46 -12.58 -6.69
C ASP A 364 6.30 -13.08 -7.88
N ALA A 365 7.47 -12.49 -8.08
CA ALA A 365 8.40 -12.92 -9.13
C ALA A 365 9.82 -12.64 -8.63
N ARG A 366 10.76 -13.57 -8.86
CA ARG A 366 12.13 -13.39 -8.39
C ARG A 366 12.80 -12.18 -9.04
N GLY A 367 13.69 -11.52 -8.30
CA GLY A 367 14.33 -10.30 -8.77
C GLY A 367 13.40 -9.07 -8.72
N HIS A 368 12.18 -9.18 -8.20
CA HIS A 368 11.17 -8.14 -8.21
C HIS A 368 10.42 -8.05 -6.88
N LEU A 369 10.11 -6.84 -6.43
CA LEU A 369 9.22 -6.65 -5.28
C LEU A 369 7.82 -7.19 -5.61
N PRO A 370 7.21 -8.00 -4.73
CA PRO A 370 5.86 -8.50 -4.94
C PRO A 370 4.82 -7.37 -4.91
N ALA A 371 3.65 -7.62 -5.47
CA ALA A 371 2.47 -6.75 -5.36
C ALA A 371 1.32 -7.48 -4.68
N GLN A 372 0.58 -6.80 -3.79
CA GLN A 372 -0.47 -7.41 -2.99
C GLN A 372 -1.73 -6.54 -2.89
N ALA A 373 -2.91 -7.16 -2.83
CA ALA A 373 -4.17 -6.52 -2.46
C ALA A 373 -5.06 -7.45 -1.61
N THR A 374 -5.95 -6.85 -0.83
CA THR A 374 -7.09 -7.55 -0.21
C THR A 374 -8.31 -7.36 -1.10
N ILE A 375 -9.00 -8.45 -1.43
CA ILE A 375 -10.16 -8.47 -2.34
C ILE A 375 -11.34 -9.23 -1.72
N GLY A 376 -12.56 -8.78 -2.05
CA GLY A 376 -13.79 -9.53 -1.81
C GLY A 376 -14.30 -10.14 -3.11
N LEU A 377 -14.59 -11.44 -3.09
CA LEU A 377 -15.20 -12.16 -4.21
C LEU A 377 -16.62 -12.58 -3.85
N MET A 378 -17.57 -12.23 -4.70
CA MET A 378 -18.99 -12.57 -4.57
C MET A 378 -19.33 -13.85 -5.38
N PRO A 379 -20.46 -14.53 -5.09
CA PRO A 379 -20.96 -15.62 -5.91
C PRO A 379 -21.19 -15.18 -7.36
N ASP A 380 -20.85 -16.05 -8.32
CA ASP A 380 -20.94 -15.85 -9.77
C ASP A 380 -20.23 -14.60 -10.32
N GLN A 381 -19.43 -13.90 -9.49
CA GLN A 381 -18.69 -12.72 -9.89
C GLN A 381 -17.46 -13.11 -10.71
N THR A 382 -17.22 -12.38 -11.80
CA THR A 382 -15.88 -12.29 -12.40
C THR A 382 -15.24 -10.97 -11.95
N LEU A 383 -14.33 -11.06 -10.97
CA LEU A 383 -13.55 -9.92 -10.51
C LEU A 383 -12.38 -9.70 -11.48
N VAL A 384 -12.28 -8.49 -12.02
CA VAL A 384 -11.17 -8.07 -12.90
C VAL A 384 -10.26 -7.16 -12.08
N MET A 385 -9.05 -7.62 -11.82
CA MET A 385 -7.98 -6.85 -11.19
C MET A 385 -7.39 -5.85 -12.19
N ASN A 386 -6.97 -4.70 -11.70
CA ASN A 386 -6.19 -3.74 -12.48
C ASN A 386 -4.81 -4.33 -12.87
N THR A 387 -4.20 -3.77 -13.91
CA THR A 387 -2.88 -4.21 -14.39
C THR A 387 -1.79 -3.64 -13.50
N VAL A 388 -1.01 -4.50 -12.84
CA VAL A 388 0.13 -4.10 -12.01
C VAL A 388 1.45 -4.43 -12.70
N THR A 389 2.49 -3.62 -12.48
CA THR A 389 3.86 -3.93 -12.91
C THR A 389 4.72 -4.13 -11.66
N LEU A 390 5.41 -5.26 -11.53
CA LEU A 390 6.31 -5.50 -10.40
C LEU A 390 7.61 -4.73 -10.58
N ALA A 391 8.11 -4.13 -9.48
CA ALA A 391 9.33 -3.34 -9.50
C ALA A 391 10.56 -4.25 -9.46
N ALA A 392 11.38 -4.22 -10.52
CA ALA A 392 12.63 -4.98 -10.61
C ALA A 392 13.70 -4.43 -9.65
N GLY A 393 14.42 -5.31 -8.95
CA GLY A 393 15.56 -4.94 -8.12
C GLY A 393 15.69 -5.68 -6.78
N ASP A 394 14.67 -6.42 -6.34
CA ASP A 394 14.76 -7.28 -5.14
C ASP A 394 15.47 -8.58 -5.51
N LEU A 395 16.80 -8.53 -5.53
CA LEU A 395 17.67 -9.62 -6.00
C LEU A 395 17.92 -10.65 -4.91
N ASN A 396 17.84 -10.24 -3.65
CA ASN A 396 18.00 -11.12 -2.52
C ASN A 396 16.70 -11.90 -2.21
N ASN A 397 15.55 -11.43 -2.70
CA ASN A 397 14.19 -11.97 -2.51
C ASN A 397 13.76 -11.98 -1.03
N ASP A 398 14.07 -10.91 -0.28
CA ASP A 398 13.57 -10.70 1.08
C ASP A 398 12.15 -10.11 1.10
N ASN A 399 11.67 -9.60 -0.05
CA ASN A 399 10.36 -9.00 -0.25
C ASN A 399 10.10 -7.75 0.60
N ILE A 400 11.16 -7.12 1.15
CA ILE A 400 11.10 -5.94 2.03
C ILE A 400 11.41 -4.66 1.26
N ALA A 401 12.52 -4.60 0.51
CA ALA A 401 12.93 -3.39 -0.20
C ALA A 401 13.93 -3.66 -1.33
N VAL A 402 13.96 -2.79 -2.35
CA VAL A 402 15.12 -2.70 -3.26
C VAL A 402 16.16 -1.80 -2.60
N ASP A 403 17.25 -2.38 -2.08
CA ASP A 403 18.22 -1.63 -1.30
C ASP A 403 19.70 -1.92 -1.66
N MET A 404 20.63 -1.54 -0.76
CA MET A 404 22.06 -1.71 -1.00
C MET A 404 22.54 -3.17 -0.91
N ASN A 405 21.76 -4.07 -0.31
CA ASN A 405 22.04 -5.51 -0.29
C ASN A 405 21.84 -6.11 -1.68
N ASP A 406 20.81 -5.69 -2.41
CA ASP A 406 20.59 -6.08 -3.81
C ASP A 406 21.66 -5.49 -4.72
N ALA A 407 21.98 -4.21 -4.54
CA ALA A 407 23.04 -3.56 -5.29
C ALA A 407 24.40 -4.25 -5.08
N ALA A 408 24.69 -4.72 -3.86
CA ALA A 408 25.89 -5.48 -3.55
C ALA A 408 25.89 -6.90 -4.18
N LEU A 409 24.73 -7.55 -4.27
CA LEU A 409 24.59 -8.84 -4.95
C LEU A 409 24.86 -8.70 -6.47
N LEU A 410 24.32 -7.65 -7.09
CA LEU A 410 24.61 -7.32 -8.49
C LEU A 410 26.08 -6.96 -8.72
N ASP A 411 26.68 -6.09 -7.88
CA ASP A 411 28.10 -5.70 -7.99
C ASP A 411 29.04 -6.91 -7.87
N SER A 412 28.72 -7.86 -6.98
CA SER A 412 29.48 -9.10 -6.81
C SER A 412 29.47 -10.03 -8.04
N THR A 413 28.54 -9.81 -8.98
CA THR A 413 28.33 -10.60 -10.19
C THR A 413 28.47 -9.80 -11.50
N TYR A 414 28.95 -8.55 -11.42
CA TYR A 414 29.13 -7.68 -12.57
C TYR A 414 30.13 -8.23 -13.60
N ASP A 415 29.87 -8.01 -14.90
CA ASP A 415 30.60 -8.55 -16.05
C ASP A 415 30.62 -10.11 -16.11
N MET A 416 29.81 -10.81 -15.30
CA MET A 416 29.66 -12.26 -15.39
C MET A 416 28.57 -12.66 -16.39
N ASN A 417 28.71 -13.88 -16.93
CA ASN A 417 27.71 -14.46 -17.82
C ASN A 417 26.52 -15.02 -17.00
N ALA A 418 25.31 -14.58 -17.33
CA ALA A 418 24.09 -14.93 -16.60
C ALA A 418 23.77 -16.42 -16.63
N ALA A 419 24.18 -17.17 -17.67
CA ALA A 419 23.85 -18.59 -17.82
C ALA A 419 24.49 -19.50 -16.76
N SER A 420 25.39 -18.98 -15.93
CA SER A 420 26.01 -19.68 -14.79
C SER A 420 25.56 -19.17 -13.40
N LEU A 421 24.58 -18.26 -13.36
CA LEU A 421 24.15 -17.55 -12.16
C LEU A 421 22.63 -17.63 -11.97
N PRO A 422 22.09 -17.22 -10.80
CA PRO A 422 20.64 -17.12 -10.60
C PRO A 422 20.01 -16.18 -11.66
N PRO A 423 18.95 -16.62 -12.37
CA PRO A 423 18.31 -15.83 -13.43
C PRO A 423 17.85 -14.43 -13.00
N GLU A 424 17.53 -14.27 -11.72
CA GLU A 424 17.11 -13.01 -11.10
C GLU A 424 18.18 -11.89 -11.19
N LEU A 425 19.46 -12.20 -11.38
CA LEU A 425 20.53 -11.20 -11.49
C LEU A 425 20.67 -10.57 -12.89
N ASP A 426 20.08 -11.21 -13.91
CA ASP A 426 20.00 -10.75 -15.30
C ASP A 426 18.60 -10.16 -15.50
N LEU A 427 18.37 -9.00 -14.86
CA LEU A 427 17.07 -8.32 -14.75
C LEU A 427 16.47 -7.93 -16.11
N ASN A 428 17.31 -7.68 -17.12
CA ASN A 428 16.84 -7.37 -18.47
C ASN A 428 16.78 -8.61 -19.40
N HIS A 429 17.28 -9.77 -18.93
CA HIS A 429 17.40 -11.03 -19.65
C HIS A 429 18.19 -10.95 -20.98
N ASP A 430 19.22 -10.10 -21.05
CA ASP A 430 20.14 -9.99 -22.20
C ASP A 430 21.26 -11.05 -22.18
N GLY A 431 21.42 -11.77 -21.06
CA GLY A 431 22.39 -12.84 -20.87
C GLY A 431 23.71 -12.41 -20.23
N SER A 432 23.86 -11.12 -19.89
CA SER A 432 25.10 -10.53 -19.34
C SER A 432 24.79 -9.60 -18.18
N ILE A 433 25.31 -9.85 -16.98
CA ILE A 433 25.04 -8.98 -15.83
C ILE A 433 25.89 -7.70 -15.97
N ASN A 434 25.25 -6.58 -16.29
CA ASN A 434 25.94 -5.37 -16.72
C ASN A 434 25.25 -4.06 -16.28
N LEU A 435 25.59 -2.94 -16.94
CA LEU A 435 24.97 -1.63 -16.69
C LEU A 435 23.47 -1.60 -17.05
N GLY A 436 22.98 -2.53 -17.89
CA GLY A 436 21.55 -2.73 -18.15
C GLY A 436 20.77 -3.06 -16.87
N ASP A 437 21.19 -4.11 -16.18
CA ASP A 437 20.58 -4.59 -14.94
C ASP A 437 20.72 -3.58 -13.81
N LEU A 438 21.92 -2.98 -13.68
CA LEU A 438 22.16 -1.93 -12.69
C LEU A 438 21.23 -0.72 -12.87
N ARG A 439 20.83 -0.40 -14.11
CA ARG A 439 19.83 0.66 -14.37
C ARG A 439 18.42 0.26 -13.98
N MET A 440 18.05 -1.01 -14.13
CA MET A 440 16.74 -1.51 -13.72
C MET A 440 16.63 -1.52 -12.18
N LEU A 441 17.66 -2.01 -11.49
CA LEU A 441 17.75 -1.95 -10.03
C LEU A 441 17.75 -0.49 -9.55
N ALA A 442 18.61 0.36 -10.10
CA ALA A 442 18.73 1.77 -9.67
C ALA A 442 17.47 2.61 -9.91
N ALA A 443 16.58 2.20 -10.81
CA ALA A 443 15.29 2.86 -11.01
C ALA A 443 14.30 2.64 -9.84
N ASN A 444 14.50 1.58 -9.04
CA ASN A 444 13.58 1.18 -7.97
C ASN A 444 14.20 1.21 -6.57
N ILE A 445 15.47 1.59 -6.40
CA ILE A 445 16.10 1.74 -5.06
C ILE A 445 15.24 2.61 -4.13
N GLY A 446 14.98 2.10 -2.94
CA GLY A 446 14.15 2.74 -1.92
C GLY A 446 12.64 2.48 -2.07
N GLN A 447 12.21 1.66 -3.03
CA GLN A 447 10.87 1.08 -3.00
C GLN A 447 10.80 -0.08 -2.00
N TYR A 448 9.61 -0.29 -1.43
CA TYR A 448 9.34 -1.28 -0.39
C TYR A 448 8.27 -2.28 -0.84
N GLY A 449 8.43 -3.52 -0.39
CA GLY A 449 7.53 -4.64 -0.65
C GLY A 449 6.64 -5.01 0.56
N PRO A 450 5.52 -5.71 0.32
CA PRO A 450 4.84 -5.82 -0.96
C PRO A 450 4.30 -4.45 -1.43
N THR A 451 4.50 -4.15 -2.70
CA THR A 451 3.88 -3.00 -3.35
C THR A 451 2.35 -3.19 -3.40
N LEU A 452 1.60 -2.10 -3.50
CA LEU A 452 0.14 -2.18 -3.53
C LEU A 452 -0.33 -2.48 -4.96
N TRP A 453 -1.13 -3.54 -5.11
CA TRP A 453 -1.84 -3.83 -6.36
C TRP A 453 -3.02 -2.86 -6.50
N GLN A 454 -2.81 -1.77 -7.24
CA GLN A 454 -3.79 -0.71 -7.50
C GLN A 454 -4.48 -0.85 -8.86
#